data_AF-A0A2W6UL39-F1
#
_entry.id   AF-A0A2W6UL39-F1
#
_cell.length_a   1.000
_cell.length_b   1.000
_cell.length_c   1.000
_cell.angle_alpha   90.00
_cell.angle_beta   90.00
_cell.angle_gamma   90.00
#
_symmetry.space_group_name_H-M   'P 1'
#
loop_
_entity.id
_entity.type
_entity.pdbx_description
1 polymer ?
#
loop_
_entity_poly.entity_id
_entity_poly.type
_entity_poly.pdbx_seq_one_letter_code
_entity_poly.pdbx_strand_id
1 'polypeptide(L)'
;MFKKLRGMFSNDLSIDLGTANTLIYVRGQGIVLNEPSVVAVRQDRAIGGTRSVAAVGAEAKQMLGRTPGHITTIRPMKDGVIADFTYTEAMLKHFIKKVHKSRVLRPSPRV
;
A
#
# COMPACT_ATOMS: atom_id res chain seq x y z
N MET A 1 -34.45 7.49 2.41
CA MET A 1 -34.35 6.97 1.01
C MET A 1 -32.96 7.08 0.38
N PHE A 2 -32.11 8.05 0.76
CA PHE A 2 -30.77 8.28 0.16
C PHE A 2 -29.62 7.36 0.61
N LYS A 3 -29.79 6.52 1.64
CA LYS A 3 -28.73 5.61 2.11
C LYS A 3 -28.47 4.40 1.18
N LYS A 4 -29.49 3.94 0.43
CA LYS A 4 -29.37 2.78 -0.48
C LYS A 4 -28.52 3.06 -1.73
N LEU A 5 -28.62 4.27 -2.30
CA LEU A 5 -27.81 4.68 -3.45
C LEU A 5 -26.34 4.86 -3.08
N ARG A 6 -26.03 5.30 -1.86
CA ARG A 6 -24.65 5.46 -1.39
C ARG A 6 -23.97 4.13 -1.01
N GLY A 7 -24.75 3.09 -0.67
CA GLY A 7 -24.25 1.75 -0.37
C GLY A 7 -23.85 0.94 -1.61
N MET A 8 -24.38 1.27 -2.79
CA MET A 8 -24.00 0.61 -4.05
C MET A 8 -22.62 1.05 -4.57
N PHE A 9 -22.12 2.20 -4.08
CA PHE A 9 -20.81 2.78 -4.40
C PHE A 9 -19.82 2.76 -3.23
N SER A 10 -20.15 2.14 -2.08
CA SER A 10 -19.10 1.77 -1.12
C SER A 10 -18.37 0.57 -1.69
N ASN A 11 -17.12 0.78 -2.10
CA ASN A 11 -16.25 -0.33 -2.48
C ASN A 11 -15.99 -1.16 -1.23
N ASP A 12 -16.82 -2.16 -0.97
CA ASP A 12 -16.52 -3.19 0.01
C ASP A 12 -15.20 -3.82 -0.41
N LEU A 13 -14.16 -3.46 0.33
CA LEU A 13 -12.77 -3.74 0.02
C LEU A 13 -12.21 -4.56 1.17
N SER A 14 -11.68 -5.74 0.85
CA SER A 14 -10.98 -6.59 1.80
C SER A 14 -9.50 -6.56 1.49
N ILE A 15 -8.68 -6.32 2.51
CA ILE A 15 -7.22 -6.30 2.39
C ILE A 15 -6.68 -7.51 3.13
N ASP A 16 -5.93 -8.35 2.42
CA ASP A 16 -5.08 -9.36 3.03
C ASP A 16 -3.66 -8.79 3.11
N LEU A 17 -3.22 -8.48 4.33
CA LEU A 17 -1.94 -7.86 4.62
C LEU A 17 -0.91 -8.93 5.02
N GLY A 18 -0.39 -9.64 4.02
CA GLY A 18 0.62 -10.67 4.21
C GLY A 18 2.04 -10.13 4.38
N THR A 19 2.93 -10.95 4.96
CA THR A 19 4.36 -10.64 5.11
C THR A 19 5.10 -10.53 3.77
N ALA A 20 4.68 -11.32 2.78
CA ALA A 20 5.29 -11.35 1.47
C ALA A 20 4.54 -10.47 0.44
N ASN A 21 3.21 -10.58 0.42
CA ASN A 21 2.35 -9.87 -0.54
C ASN A 21 1.11 -9.31 0.18
N THR A 22 0.61 -8.20 -0.34
CA THR A 22 -0.67 -7.61 0.03
C THR A 22 -1.65 -7.80 -1.11
N LEU A 23 -2.84 -8.31 -0.80
CA LEU A 23 -3.91 -8.47 -1.78
C LEU A 23 -5.06 -7.53 -1.44
N ILE A 24 -5.71 -7.00 -2.48
CA ILE A 24 -6.97 -6.28 -2.33
C ILE A 24 -8.04 -6.97 -3.15
N TYR A 25 -9.13 -7.33 -2.49
CA TYR A 25 -10.34 -7.86 -3.10
C TYR A 25 -11.44 -6.80 -3.08
N VAL A 26 -12.19 -6.70 -4.17
CA VAL A 26 -13.39 -5.85 -4.26
C VAL A 26 -14.59 -6.73 -4.57
N ARG A 27 -15.65 -6.58 -3.76
CA ARG A 27 -16.91 -7.32 -3.96
C ARG A 27 -17.42 -7.14 -5.40
N GLY A 28 -17.66 -8.26 -6.07
CA GLY A 28 -18.13 -8.29 -7.46
C GLY A 28 -17.06 -8.08 -8.53
N GLN A 29 -15.79 -7.88 -8.15
CA GLN A 29 -14.66 -7.80 -9.10
C GLN A 29 -13.59 -8.86 -8.90
N GLY A 30 -13.48 -9.41 -7.70
CA GLY A 30 -12.39 -10.33 -7.39
C GLY A 30 -11.17 -9.61 -6.82
N ILE A 31 -10.01 -10.25 -6.96
CA ILE A 31 -8.71 -9.68 -6.57
C ILE A 31 -8.33 -8.62 -7.60
N VAL A 32 -8.27 -7.36 -7.16
CA VAL A 32 -7.94 -6.20 -7.99
C VAL A 32 -6.50 -5.72 -7.80
N LEU A 33 -5.81 -6.24 -6.78
CA LEU A 33 -4.39 -5.97 -6.52
C LEU A 33 -3.74 -7.18 -5.87
N ASN A 34 -2.54 -7.51 -6.32
CA ASN A 34 -1.64 -8.48 -5.72
C ASN A 34 -0.21 -7.93 -5.87
N GLU A 35 0.31 -7.31 -4.82
CA GLU A 35 1.59 -6.61 -4.83
C GLU A 35 2.48 -7.08 -3.68
N PRO A 36 3.82 -7.08 -3.85
CA PRO A 36 4.73 -7.34 -2.74
C PRO A 36 4.53 -6.39 -1.55
N SER A 37 4.59 -6.91 -0.33
CA SER A 37 4.55 -6.11 0.90
C SER A 37 5.91 -5.47 1.20
N VAL A 38 6.36 -4.59 0.31
CA VAL A 38 7.69 -3.97 0.33
C VAL A 38 7.57 -2.48 0.08
N VAL A 39 8.35 -1.70 0.83
CA VAL A 39 8.46 -0.25 0.71
C VAL A 39 9.93 0.12 0.53
N ALA A 40 10.25 0.94 -0.46
CA ALA A 40 11.57 1.55 -0.59
C ALA A 40 11.54 2.95 0.03
N VAL A 41 12.50 3.23 0.91
CA VAL A 41 12.58 4.48 1.66
C VAL A 41 13.87 5.18 1.30
N ARG A 42 13.76 6.44 0.90
CA ARG A 42 14.89 7.34 0.69
C ARG A 42 15.17 8.09 1.99
N GLN A 43 16.42 8.07 2.42
CA GLN A 43 16.90 8.91 3.51
C GLN A 43 17.62 10.12 2.92
N ASP A 44 17.18 11.32 3.32
CA ASP A 44 17.90 12.55 2.97
C ASP A 44 19.28 12.57 3.66
N ARG A 45 20.28 13.09 2.94
CA ARG A 45 21.69 13.12 3.35
C ARG A 45 22.01 14.27 4.30
N ALA A 46 21.13 15.25 4.43
CA ALA A 46 21.29 16.33 5.41
C ALA A 46 21.26 15.79 6.86
N ILE A 47 21.96 16.46 7.78
CA ILE A 47 21.86 16.16 9.21
C ILE A 47 20.42 16.45 9.66
N GLY A 48 19.74 15.45 10.22
CA GLY A 48 18.29 15.52 10.51
C GLY A 48 17.40 15.24 9.29
N GLY A 49 17.97 14.70 8.22
CA GLY A 49 17.29 14.44 6.96
C GLY A 49 16.03 13.57 7.10
N THR A 50 14.97 14.01 6.43
CA THR A 50 13.67 13.31 6.47
C THR A 50 13.74 11.99 5.72
N ARG A 51 12.96 11.00 6.18
CA ARG A 51 12.72 9.76 5.46
C ARG A 51 11.47 9.91 4.60
N SER A 52 11.55 9.50 3.34
CA SER A 52 10.42 9.56 2.41
C SER A 52 10.26 8.23 1.67
N VAL A 53 9.01 7.87 1.38
CA VAL A 53 8.72 6.68 0.57
C VAL A 53 9.07 6.97 -0.89
N ALA A 54 10.02 6.20 -1.43
CA ALA A 54 10.47 6.29 -2.81
C ALA A 54 9.64 5.41 -3.75
N ALA A 55 9.29 4.20 -3.32
CA ALA A 55 8.48 3.25 -4.08
C ALA A 55 7.75 2.28 -3.15
N VAL A 56 6.70 1.63 -3.65
CA VAL A 56 5.90 0.62 -2.93
C VAL A 56 5.61 -0.54 -3.88
N GLY A 57 5.47 -1.77 -3.37
CA GLY A 57 5.06 -2.92 -4.18
C GLY A 57 6.16 -3.47 -5.06
N ALA A 58 5.83 -3.81 -6.30
CA ALA A 58 6.74 -4.39 -7.27
C ALA A 58 7.98 -3.51 -7.53
N GLU A 59 7.79 -2.19 -7.64
CA GLU A 59 8.89 -1.23 -7.84
C GLU A 59 9.87 -1.26 -6.66
N ALA A 60 9.35 -1.28 -5.42
CA ALA A 60 10.19 -1.40 -4.23
C ALA A 60 10.89 -2.77 -4.15
N LYS A 61 10.21 -3.85 -4.54
CA LYS A 61 10.80 -5.20 -4.56
C LYS A 61 11.95 -5.29 -5.57
N GLN A 62 11.86 -4.64 -6.73
CA GLN A 62 12.93 -4.62 -7.73
C GLN A 62 14.21 -3.93 -7.23
N MET A 63 14.09 -3.07 -6.23
CA MET A 63 15.21 -2.37 -5.61
C MET A 63 15.96 -3.23 -4.58
N LEU A 64 15.40 -4.37 -4.13
CA LEU A 64 16.05 -5.24 -3.13
C LEU A 64 17.45 -5.67 -3.58
N GLY A 65 18.46 -5.37 -2.76
CA GLY A 65 19.86 -5.68 -3.07
C GLY A 65 20.47 -4.85 -4.21
N ARG A 66 19.75 -3.83 -4.70
CA ARG A 66 20.15 -2.97 -5.83
C ARG A 66 20.03 -1.48 -5.52
N THR A 67 19.80 -1.11 -4.25
CA THR A 67 19.66 0.30 -3.85
C THR A 67 21.02 0.98 -3.66
N PRO A 68 21.14 2.28 -4.01
CA PRO A 68 22.25 3.09 -3.53
C PRO A 68 22.13 3.29 -2.01
N GLY A 69 23.24 3.58 -1.31
CA GLY A 69 23.28 3.62 0.17
C GLY A 69 22.36 4.62 0.89
N HIS A 70 21.64 5.48 0.17
CA HIS A 70 20.64 6.39 0.72
C HIS A 70 19.19 5.92 0.48
N ILE A 71 19.01 4.72 -0.06
CA ILE A 71 17.71 4.06 -0.23
C ILE A 71 17.78 2.68 0.42
N THR A 72 16.78 2.36 1.23
CA THR A 72 16.64 1.06 1.89
C THR A 72 15.26 0.49 1.61
N THR A 73 15.20 -0.79 1.28
CA THR A 73 13.95 -1.54 1.14
C THR A 73 13.56 -2.16 2.47
N ILE A 74 12.30 -2.00 2.87
CA ILE A 74 11.72 -2.45 4.13
C ILE A 74 10.54 -3.35 3.83
N ARG A 75 10.42 -4.46 4.58
CA ARG A 75 9.18 -5.24 4.69
C ARG A 75 8.50 -4.83 6.00
N PRO A 76 7.43 -4.01 5.94
CA PRO A 76 6.83 -3.47 7.16
C PRO A 76 5.94 -4.50 7.89
N MET A 77 5.62 -5.62 7.21
CA MET A 77 5.01 -6.82 7.78
C MET A 77 6.08 -7.91 7.91
N LYS A 78 6.22 -8.50 9.09
CA LYS A 78 7.19 -9.57 9.35
C LYS A 78 6.63 -10.59 10.33
N ASP A 79 6.82 -11.88 10.08
CA ASP A 79 6.40 -12.98 10.95
C ASP A 79 4.94 -12.91 11.44
N GLY A 80 4.04 -12.43 10.57
CA GLY A 80 2.61 -12.28 10.85
C GLY A 80 2.22 -11.02 11.61
N VAL A 81 3.18 -10.14 11.95
CA VAL A 81 2.91 -8.89 12.68
C VAL A 81 3.29 -7.65 11.86
N ILE A 82 2.69 -6.52 12.23
CA ILE A 82 3.13 -5.19 11.77
C ILE A 82 4.42 -4.86 12.51
N ALA A 83 5.55 -4.89 11.80
CA ALA A 83 6.86 -4.53 12.34
C ALA A 83 7.13 -3.02 12.26
N ASP A 84 6.47 -2.31 11.34
CA ASP A 84 6.56 -0.86 11.20
C ASP A 84 5.20 -0.27 10.79
N PHE A 85 4.55 0.46 11.70
CA PHE A 85 3.24 1.05 11.47
C PHE A 85 3.28 2.20 10.45
N THR A 86 4.33 3.01 10.45
CA THR A 86 4.48 4.16 9.56
C THR A 86 4.55 3.71 8.10
N TYR A 87 5.41 2.72 7.80
CA TYR A 87 5.53 2.22 6.43
C TYR A 87 4.39 1.28 6.03
N THR A 88 3.77 0.57 6.99
CA THR A 88 2.53 -0.17 6.72
C THR A 88 1.40 0.77 6.30
N GLU A 89 1.18 1.86 7.02
CA GLU A 89 0.17 2.86 6.68
C GLU A 89 0.44 3.49 5.31
N ALA A 90 1.70 3.88 5.06
CA ALA A 90 2.08 4.46 3.77
C ALA A 90 1.87 3.48 2.60
N MET A 91 2.21 2.20 2.79
CA MET A 91 2.00 1.13 1.82
C MET A 91 0.51 0.92 1.52
N LEU A 92 -0.32 0.81 2.57
CA LEU A 92 -1.77 0.64 2.42
C LEU A 92 -2.42 1.85 1.73
N LYS A 93 -2.05 3.08 2.12
CA LYS A 93 -2.51 4.30 1.44
C LYS A 93 -2.15 4.28 -0.05
N HIS A 94 -0.95 3.84 -0.39
CA HIS A 94 -0.52 3.71 -1.78
C HIS A 94 -1.39 2.68 -2.54
N PHE A 95 -1.57 1.47 -2.02
CA PHE A 95 -2.36 0.42 -2.68
C PHE A 95 -3.84 0.80 -2.83
N ILE A 96 -4.46 1.37 -1.79
CA ILE A 96 -5.84 1.86 -1.84
C ILE A 96 -5.98 2.97 -2.89
N LYS A 97 -5.01 3.90 -2.97
CA LYS A 97 -4.99 4.94 -4.00
C LYS A 97 -4.80 4.34 -5.39
N LYS A 98 -3.98 3.30 -5.55
CA LYS A 98 -3.73 2.60 -6.82
C LYS A 98 -5.01 1.97 -7.37
N VAL A 99 -5.74 1.22 -6.54
CA VAL A 99 -7.03 0.60 -6.96
C VAL A 99 -8.12 1.63 -7.21
N HIS A 100 -8.14 2.74 -6.47
CA HIS A 100 -9.10 3.82 -6.70
C HIS A 100 -8.79 4.67 -7.92
N LYS A 101 -7.52 4.94 -8.27
CA LYS A 101 -7.17 5.69 -9.49
C LYS A 101 -7.54 4.93 -10.77
N SER A 102 -7.53 3.61 -10.74
CA SER A 102 -8.01 2.78 -11.86
C SER A 102 -9.53 2.90 -12.07
N ARG A 103 -10.26 3.47 -11.10
CA ARG A 103 -11.70 3.76 -11.19
C ARG A 103 -11.89 5.28 -11.29
N VAL A 104 -12.37 5.74 -12.43
CA VAL A 104 -12.57 7.18 -12.74
C VAL A 104 -13.55 7.90 -11.78
N LEU A 105 -14.19 7.18 -10.84
CA LEU A 105 -15.07 7.72 -9.80
C LEU A 105 -14.47 7.46 -8.41
N ARG A 106 -14.16 8.53 -7.66
CA ARG A 106 -13.55 8.51 -6.31
C ARG A 106 -14.53 8.00 -5.24
N PRO A 107 -14.29 6.83 -4.60
CA PRO A 107 -15.15 6.35 -3.53
C PRO A 107 -14.51 6.63 -2.18
N SER A 108 -15.34 6.78 -1.15
CA SER A 108 -14.91 6.90 0.25
C SER A 108 -14.98 5.52 0.90
N PRO A 109 -13.85 4.80 1.06
CA PRO A 109 -13.86 3.54 1.79
C PRO A 109 -14.26 3.80 3.24
N ARG A 110 -15.05 2.89 3.81
CA ARG A 110 -15.33 2.84 5.25
C ARG A 110 -14.41 1.77 5.84
N VAL A 111 -13.70 2.14 6.90
CA VAL A 111 -12.90 1.22 7.73
C VAL A 111 -13.77 0.80 8.90
#